data_AF-A0A3S3RPB7-F1
#
_entry.id   AF-A0A3S3RPB7-F1
#
_cell.length_a   1.000
_cell.length_b   1.000
_cell.length_c   1.000
_cell.angle_alpha   90.00
_cell.angle_beta   90.00
_cell.angle_gamma   90.00
#
_symmetry.space_group_name_H-M   'P 1'
#
loop_
_entity.id
_entity.type
_entity.pdbx_description
1 polymer ?
#
loop_
_entity_poly.entity_id
_entity_poly.type
_entity_poly.pdbx_seq_one_letter_code
_entity_poly.pdbx_strand_id
1 'polypeptide(L)'
;MSVASWSGSLLAWEQELAALKARVGRVLPRRELRETGADFLDGLLSGIERKTGWLMAEQSGAERPYRMQSLLGRSHWDADRLRDEVRDYVVEALGDEDGVLIVDETGFVKKGDRSAGVARQYSGTAGRIENS
;
A
#
# COMPACT_ATOMS: atom_id res chain seq x y z
N MET A 1 -18.21 -30.05 2.69
CA MET A 1 -18.26 -28.61 3.01
C MET A 1 -16.88 -28.04 2.70
N SER A 2 -16.81 -27.00 1.87
CA SER A 2 -15.56 -26.46 1.32
C SER A 2 -15.04 -25.32 2.20
N VAL A 3 -13.71 -25.17 2.29
CA VAL A 3 -13.03 -24.06 2.98
C VAL A 3 -13.59 -22.70 2.58
N ALA A 4 -14.08 -22.56 1.34
CA ALA A 4 -14.70 -21.34 0.81
C ALA A 4 -15.95 -20.87 1.59
N SER A 5 -16.74 -21.78 2.18
CA SER A 5 -17.95 -21.41 2.95
C SER A 5 -17.63 -20.97 4.38
N TRP A 6 -16.44 -21.30 4.89
CA TRP A 6 -15.97 -20.83 6.19
C TRP A 6 -15.11 -19.57 6.06
N SER A 7 -14.46 -19.36 4.91
CA SER A 7 -13.66 -18.17 4.62
C SER A 7 -14.41 -17.00 3.98
N GLY A 8 -15.69 -17.18 3.59
CA GLY A 8 -16.45 -16.16 2.86
C GLY A 8 -15.91 -15.84 1.45
N SER A 9 -14.98 -16.63 0.94
CA SER A 9 -14.24 -16.32 -0.29
C SER A 9 -14.97 -16.78 -1.55
N LEU A 10 -15.97 -16.00 -1.95
CA LEU A 10 -16.03 -15.42 -3.28
C LEU A 10 -16.48 -13.95 -3.09
N LEU A 11 -15.75 -13.21 -2.26
CA LEU A 11 -15.84 -11.75 -2.35
C LEU A 11 -15.65 -11.40 -3.82
N ALA A 12 -16.52 -10.55 -4.35
CA ALA A 12 -16.26 -9.92 -5.62
C ALA A 12 -15.05 -9.01 -5.40
N TRP A 13 -13.86 -9.60 -5.38
CA TRP A 13 -12.59 -8.98 -5.02
C TRP A 13 -12.36 -7.71 -5.83
N GLU A 14 -12.78 -7.74 -7.10
CA GLU A 14 -12.79 -6.58 -7.98
C GLU A 14 -13.66 -5.43 -7.45
N GLN A 15 -14.84 -5.71 -6.90
CA GLN A 15 -15.73 -4.71 -6.30
C GLN A 15 -15.16 -4.15 -5.01
N GLU A 16 -14.61 -4.99 -4.14
CA GLU A 16 -13.96 -4.56 -2.90
C GLU A 16 -12.72 -3.71 -3.19
N LEU A 17 -11.88 -4.15 -4.13
CA LEU A 17 -10.72 -3.39 -4.57
C LEU A 17 -11.12 -2.07 -5.23
N ALA A 18 -12.21 -2.04 -6.02
CA ALA A 18 -12.74 -0.82 -6.59
C ALA A 18 -13.25 0.15 -5.51
N ALA A 19 -13.94 -0.37 -4.48
CA ALA A 19 -14.41 0.42 -3.34
C ALA A 19 -13.23 1.01 -2.56
N LEU A 20 -12.18 0.21 -2.30
CA LEU A 20 -10.95 0.67 -1.66
C LEU A 20 -10.25 1.75 -2.49
N LYS A 21 -10.09 1.55 -3.80
CA LYS A 21 -9.54 2.56 -4.72
C LYS A 21 -10.33 3.87 -4.69
N ALA A 22 -11.67 3.77 -4.67
CA ALA A 22 -12.53 4.95 -4.59
C ALA A 22 -12.35 5.70 -3.26
N ARG A 23 -12.18 4.98 -2.15
CA ARG A 23 -11.90 5.56 -0.83
C ARG A 23 -10.54 6.26 -0.80
N VAL A 24 -9.47 5.57 -1.20
CA VAL A 24 -8.12 6.13 -1.33
C VAL A 24 -8.11 7.34 -2.26
N GLY A 25 -8.87 7.29 -3.36
CA GLY A 25 -9.02 8.38 -4.31
C GLY A 25 -9.56 9.69 -3.72
N ARG A 26 -10.23 9.67 -2.56
CA ARG A 26 -10.70 10.88 -1.86
C ARG A 26 -9.54 11.76 -1.38
N VAL A 27 -8.37 11.16 -1.14
CA VAL A 27 -7.16 11.86 -0.70
C VAL A 27 -6.38 12.46 -1.88
N LEU A 28 -6.67 12.00 -3.10
CA LEU A 28 -6.01 12.43 -4.32
C LEU A 28 -6.87 13.53 -4.98
N PRO A 29 -6.46 14.81 -4.94
CA PRO A 29 -7.34 15.92 -5.31
C PRO A 29 -7.68 15.96 -6.80
N ARG A 30 -6.74 15.54 -7.67
CA ARG A 30 -6.87 15.59 -9.14
C ARG A 30 -7.36 14.27 -9.69
N ARG A 31 -8.20 14.32 -10.74
CA ARG A 31 -8.74 13.13 -11.40
C ARG A 31 -7.63 12.23 -11.95
N GLU A 32 -6.65 12.81 -12.64
CA GLU A 32 -5.52 12.08 -13.23
C GLU A 32 -4.66 11.42 -12.15
N LEU A 33 -4.59 12.04 -10.97
CA LEU A 33 -3.88 11.48 -9.82
C LEU A 33 -4.63 10.30 -9.21
N ARG A 34 -5.97 10.35 -9.16
CA ARG A 34 -6.81 9.21 -8.73
C ARG A 34 -6.65 8.02 -9.66
N GLU A 35 -6.69 8.27 -10.97
CA GLU A 35 -6.47 7.24 -12.00
C GLU A 35 -5.07 6.62 -11.82
N THR A 36 -4.03 7.45 -11.74
CA THR A 36 -2.65 6.97 -11.50
C THR A 36 -2.51 6.22 -10.17
N GLY A 37 -3.20 6.66 -9.12
CA GLY A 37 -3.21 5.98 -7.82
C GLY A 37 -3.88 4.61 -7.86
N ALA A 38 -4.97 4.48 -8.62
CA ALA A 38 -5.63 3.20 -8.86
C ALA A 38 -4.70 2.25 -9.64
N ASP A 39 -4.07 2.74 -10.71
CA ASP A 39 -3.07 1.99 -11.50
C ASP A 39 -1.87 1.56 -10.64
N PHE A 40 -1.45 2.42 -9.71
CA PHE A 40 -0.38 2.11 -8.77
C PHE A 40 -0.77 0.95 -7.84
N LEU A 41 -2.00 0.95 -7.30
CA LEU A 41 -2.51 -0.15 -6.48
C LEU A 41 -2.59 -1.46 -7.26
N ASP A 42 -3.05 -1.42 -8.51
CA ASP A 42 -3.05 -2.59 -9.40
C ASP A 42 -1.63 -3.10 -9.66
N GLY A 43 -0.71 -2.19 -9.94
CA GLY A 43 0.69 -2.52 -10.12
C GLY A 43 1.29 -3.17 -8.86
N LEU A 44 0.92 -2.74 -7.65
CA LEU A 44 1.39 -3.34 -6.40
C LEU A 44 0.88 -4.76 -6.22
N LEU A 45 -0.39 -5.01 -6.54
CA LEU A 45 -1.03 -6.32 -6.45
C LEU A 45 -0.71 -7.26 -7.62
N SER A 46 -0.09 -6.74 -8.68
CA SER A 46 0.28 -7.54 -9.86
C SER A 46 1.42 -8.54 -9.59
N GLY A 47 1.62 -9.47 -10.53
CA GLY A 47 2.72 -10.43 -10.50
C GLY A 47 4.11 -9.88 -10.87
N ILE A 48 4.27 -8.56 -11.07
CA ILE A 48 5.58 -7.99 -11.39
C ILE A 48 6.57 -8.23 -10.25
N GLU A 49 7.72 -8.81 -10.56
CA GLU A 49 8.77 -9.12 -9.59
C GLU A 49 9.34 -7.86 -8.90
N ARG A 50 9.60 -6.79 -9.66
CA ARG A 50 10.14 -5.52 -9.15
C ARG A 50 9.18 -4.35 -9.38
N LYS A 51 8.72 -3.72 -8.30
CA LYS A 51 7.80 -2.57 -8.31
C LYS A 51 8.50 -1.23 -8.58
N THR A 52 9.26 -1.15 -9.66
CA THR A 52 9.91 0.11 -10.07
C THR A 52 8.91 1.00 -10.81
N GLY A 53 9.09 2.33 -10.77
CA GLY A 53 8.19 3.25 -11.48
C GLY A 53 8.08 3.01 -12.99
N TRP A 54 9.09 2.38 -13.61
CA TRP A 54 9.06 1.96 -15.01
C TRP A 54 8.17 0.74 -15.22
N LEU A 55 8.46 -0.36 -14.50
CA LEU A 55 7.71 -1.61 -14.64
C LEU A 55 6.25 -1.44 -14.24
N MET A 56 5.99 -0.64 -13.21
CA MET A 56 4.64 -0.31 -12.76
C MET A 56 3.85 0.46 -13.82
N ALA A 57 4.50 1.38 -14.55
CA ALA A 57 3.87 2.14 -15.64
C ALA A 57 3.62 1.24 -16.87
N GLU A 58 4.55 0.36 -17.19
CA GLU A 58 4.39 -0.62 -18.27
C GLU A 58 3.21 -1.56 -17.99
N GLN A 59 3.10 -2.06 -16.75
CA GLN A 59 1.96 -2.88 -16.32
C GLN A 59 0.62 -2.17 -16.45
N SER A 60 0.58 -0.85 -16.19
CA SER A 60 -0.64 -0.06 -16.33
C SER A 60 -0.90 0.39 -17.78
N GLY A 61 -0.10 -0.06 -18.75
CA GLY A 61 -0.22 0.33 -20.16
C GLY A 61 0.21 1.76 -20.47
N ALA A 62 0.93 2.42 -19.56
CA ALA A 62 1.43 3.77 -19.78
C ALA A 62 2.73 3.76 -20.60
N GLU A 63 2.81 4.62 -21.62
CA GLU A 63 4.01 4.74 -22.48
C GLU A 63 5.26 5.23 -21.74
N ARG A 64 5.08 5.93 -20.61
CA ARG A 64 6.16 6.61 -19.88
C ARG A 64 5.95 6.50 -18.37
N PRO A 65 7.03 6.47 -17.58
CA PRO A 65 6.98 6.25 -16.13
C PRO A 65 6.55 7.49 -15.35
N TYR A 66 6.43 8.64 -16.02
CA TYR A 66 6.35 9.94 -15.36
C TYR A 66 5.12 10.09 -14.48
N ARG A 67 3.99 9.48 -14.84
CA ARG A 67 2.79 9.51 -14.00
C ARG A 67 3.05 8.79 -12.67
N MET A 68 3.62 7.58 -12.73
CA MET A 68 3.96 6.77 -11.55
C MET A 68 5.02 7.44 -10.68
N GLN A 69 6.05 8.02 -11.29
CA GLN A 69 7.09 8.77 -10.57
C GLN A 69 6.54 10.08 -9.97
N SER A 70 5.64 10.76 -10.67
CA SER A 70 5.01 11.99 -10.17
C SER A 70 4.15 11.68 -8.95
N LEU A 71 3.36 10.61 -8.98
CA LEU A 71 2.52 10.18 -7.85
C LEU A 71 3.32 10.15 -6.54
N LEU A 72 4.50 9.53 -6.54
CA LEU A 72 5.31 9.37 -5.33
C LEU A 72 6.26 10.54 -5.04
N GLY A 73 6.61 11.35 -6.04
CA GLY A 73 7.68 12.35 -5.90
C GLY A 73 7.27 13.81 -6.05
N ARG A 74 6.38 14.14 -7.00
CA ARG A 74 6.08 15.53 -7.40
C ARG A 74 4.64 15.95 -7.14
N SER A 75 3.73 15.00 -7.05
CA SER A 75 2.32 15.23 -6.82
C SER A 75 2.08 15.60 -5.35
N HIS A 76 1.21 16.57 -5.11
CA HIS A 76 0.80 16.95 -3.76
C HIS A 76 -0.48 16.18 -3.37
N TRP A 77 -0.35 15.34 -2.35
CA TRP A 77 -1.43 14.65 -1.65
C TRP A 77 -1.00 14.45 -0.19
N ASP A 78 -1.97 14.22 0.69
CA ASP A 78 -1.76 14.17 2.12
C ASP A 78 -1.55 12.73 2.60
N ALA A 79 -0.34 12.41 3.04
CA ALA A 79 0.01 11.06 3.49
C ALA A 79 -0.62 10.70 4.84
N ASP A 80 -0.79 11.67 5.74
CA ASP A 80 -1.47 11.45 7.02
C ASP A 80 -2.95 11.15 6.79
N ARG A 81 -3.58 11.90 5.87
CA ARG A 81 -4.96 11.63 5.47
C ARG A 81 -5.12 10.26 4.79
N LEU A 82 -4.15 9.83 3.98
CA LEU A 82 -4.17 8.48 3.40
C LEU A 82 -4.06 7.41 4.49
N ARG A 83 -3.15 7.59 5.47
CA ARG A 83 -3.04 6.69 6.62
C ARG A 83 -4.37 6.60 7.36
N ASP A 84 -5.01 7.74 7.63
CA ASP A 84 -6.26 7.78 8.40
C ASP A 84 -7.40 7.10 7.64
N GLU A 85 -7.52 7.31 6.33
CA GLU A 85 -8.51 6.60 5.49
C GLU A 85 -8.29 5.07 5.47
N VAL A 86 -7.04 4.61 5.42
CA VAL A 86 -6.70 3.18 5.49
C VAL A 86 -7.00 2.62 6.88
N ARG A 87 -6.66 3.36 7.94
CA ARG A 87 -6.97 2.98 9.32
C ARG A 87 -8.46 2.83 9.51
N ASP A 88 -9.25 3.80 9.08
CA ASP A 88 -10.71 3.77 9.21
C ASP A 88 -11.31 2.61 8.42
N TYR A 89 -10.81 2.34 7.20
CA TYR A 89 -11.21 1.16 6.42
C TYR A 89 -10.96 -0.16 7.16
N VAL A 90 -9.80 -0.31 7.80
CA VAL A 90 -9.46 -1.51 8.57
C VAL A 90 -10.32 -1.63 9.83
N VAL A 91 -10.52 -0.54 10.56
CA VAL A 91 -11.35 -0.53 11.78
C VAL A 91 -12.82 -0.80 11.46
N GLU A 92 -13.36 -0.27 10.36
CA GLU A 92 -14.73 -0.58 9.93
C GLU A 92 -14.91 -2.06 9.58
N ALA A 93 -13.90 -2.70 9.01
CA ALA A 93 -13.97 -4.09 8.57
C ALA A 93 -13.65 -5.11 9.69
N LEU A 94 -12.71 -4.78 10.58
CA LEU A 94 -12.13 -5.72 11.54
C LEU A 94 -12.25 -5.26 13.01
N GLY A 95 -12.75 -4.05 13.27
CA GLY A 95 -12.90 -3.52 14.62
C GLY A 95 -13.97 -4.26 15.41
N ASP A 96 -13.62 -4.63 16.64
CA ASP A 96 -14.49 -5.34 17.57
C ASP A 96 -14.19 -4.84 18.99
N GLU A 97 -15.21 -4.64 19.82
CA GLU A 97 -15.04 -4.21 21.22
C GLU A 97 -14.30 -5.25 22.07
N ASP A 98 -14.46 -6.53 21.73
CA ASP A 98 -13.77 -7.66 22.37
C ASP A 98 -12.49 -8.07 21.61
N GLY A 99 -12.14 -7.32 20.56
CA GLY A 99 -10.98 -7.58 19.70
C GLY A 99 -9.64 -7.32 20.40
N VAL A 100 -8.61 -8.09 20.03
CA VAL A 100 -7.24 -7.92 20.53
C VAL A 100 -6.36 -7.37 19.41
N LEU A 101 -5.79 -6.17 19.62
CA LEU A 101 -4.79 -5.61 18.72
C LEU A 101 -3.41 -6.18 19.07
N ILE A 102 -2.83 -6.94 18.13
CA ILE A 102 -1.45 -7.43 18.22
C ILE A 102 -0.56 -6.50 17.40
N VAL A 103 0.43 -5.90 18.04
CA VAL A 103 1.46 -5.09 17.39
C VAL A 103 2.76 -5.87 17.44
N ASP A 104 3.33 -6.13 16.28
CA ASP A 104 4.63 -6.78 16.15
C ASP A 104 5.55 -5.94 15.26
N GLU A 105 6.84 -5.93 15.57
CA GLU A 105 7.84 -5.20 14.81
C GLU A 105 8.28 -6.04 13.61
N THR A 106 8.18 -5.48 12.40
CA THR A 106 8.83 -6.05 11.22
C THR A 106 10.02 -5.20 10.82
N GLY A 107 11.22 -5.66 11.16
CA GLY A 107 12.47 -5.04 10.75
C GLY A 107 12.89 -5.48 9.35
N PHE A 108 13.17 -4.53 8.46
CA PHE A 108 13.85 -4.79 7.19
C PHE A 108 15.18 -4.04 7.19
N VAL A 109 16.29 -4.76 6.95
CA VAL A 109 17.59 -4.12 6.84
C VAL A 109 17.58 -3.17 5.64
N LYS A 110 17.85 -1.89 5.89
CA LYS A 110 17.90 -0.85 4.87
C LYS A 110 19.32 -0.30 4.76
N LYS A 111 19.70 0.14 3.56
CA LYS A 111 20.94 0.88 3.33
C LYS A 111 20.63 2.31 2.90
N GLY A 112 21.40 3.26 3.43
CA GLY A 112 21.26 4.69 3.14
C GLY A 112 20.54 5.46 4.26
N ASP A 113 20.20 6.71 3.98
CA ASP A 113 19.57 7.70 4.86
C ASP A 113 18.23 8.23 4.32
N ARG A 114 17.82 7.77 3.12
CA ARG A 114 16.62 8.24 2.40
C ARG A 114 15.41 7.33 2.51
N SER A 115 15.57 6.12 3.02
CA SER A 115 14.48 5.14 3.14
C SER A 115 13.60 5.46 4.34
N ALA A 116 12.29 5.20 4.24
CA ALA A 116 11.38 5.39 5.37
C ALA A 116 11.80 4.50 6.55
N GLY A 117 11.80 5.07 7.76
CA GLY A 117 12.12 4.38 9.00
C GLY A 117 13.60 4.07 9.23
N VAL A 118 14.53 4.56 8.39
CA VAL A 118 15.97 4.19 8.36
C VAL A 118 16.82 4.72 9.54
N ALA A 119 16.28 4.71 10.74
CA ALA A 119 17.03 5.02 11.95
C ALA A 119 17.95 3.84 12.31
N ARG A 120 19.04 4.13 13.03
CA ARG A 120 19.86 3.07 13.64
C ARG A 120 19.06 2.44 14.77
N GLN A 121 18.67 1.19 14.58
CA GLN A 121 17.95 0.41 15.57
C GLN A 121 18.50 -1.01 15.63
N TYR A 122 18.23 -1.72 16.72
CA TYR A 122 18.64 -3.10 16.87
C TYR A 122 17.78 -3.97 15.95
N SER A 123 18.39 -4.52 14.89
CA SER A 123 17.70 -5.45 14.00
C SER A 123 17.84 -6.86 14.55
N GLY A 124 16.73 -7.47 14.99
CA GLY A 124 16.70 -8.87 15.39
C GLY A 124 17.17 -9.82 14.28
N THR A 125 16.88 -9.46 13.01
CA THR A 125 17.31 -10.22 11.83
C THR A 125 18.81 -10.12 11.55
N ALA A 126 19.43 -8.98 11.81
CA ALA A 126 20.87 -8.78 11.59
C ALA A 126 21.73 -9.06 12.84
N GLY A 127 21.12 -9.17 14.02
CA GLY A 127 21.82 -9.38 15.30
C GLY A 127 22.69 -8.20 15.76
N ARG A 128 22.44 -6.99 15.23
CA ARG A 128 23.26 -5.79 15.48
C ARG A 128 22.47 -4.50 15.23
N ILE A 129 23.02 -3.38 15.70
CA ILE A 129 22.47 -2.04 15.46
C ILE A 129 22.83 -1.59 14.04
N GLU A 130 21.84 -1.64 13.15
CA GLU A 130 21.93 -1.26 11.74
C GLU A 130 20.82 -0.27 11.41
N ASN A 131 20.95 0.34 10.22
CA ASN A 131 19.85 1.07 9.63
C ASN A 131 18.75 0.05 9.28
N SER A 132 17.60 0.14 9.96
CA SER A 132 16.44 -0.75 9.77
C SER A 132 15.21 0.12 9.63
#